data_AF-A0A3M2HWP2-F1
#
_entry.id   AF-A0A3M2HWP2-F1
#
_cell.length_a   1.000
_cell.length_b   1.000
_cell.length_c   1.000
_cell.angle_alpha   90.00
_cell.angle_beta   90.00
_cell.angle_gamma   90.00
#
_symmetry.space_group_name_H-M   'P 1'
#
loop_
_entity.id
_entity.type
_entity.pdbx_description
1 polymer ?
#
loop_
_entity_poly.entity_id
_entity_poly.type
_entity_poly.pdbx_seq_one_letter_code
_entity_poly.pdbx_strand_id
1 'polypeptide(L)'
;MRTLVFLAVAAVLAAVAACQEKSVMNEGLPKPENGGQVLLEESFERDGQPSHEGWEVPLASFANEAPEDGGQWSLQLEPGWAPDEGYGKICLSDTPGQSKYRLTVWAKDVHANGRGYVSLGVLSGGEITQERRVFVNSPQWAPVTLEVTLNLQPGEEICIKLSAGMTEVATWQVRFDRVRLERM
;
A
#
# COMPACT_ATOMS: atom_id res chain seq x y z
N MET A 1 -84.60 1.21 -15.30
CA MET A 1 -84.34 1.83 -13.99
C MET A 1 -82.83 2.01 -13.88
N ARG A 2 -82.39 3.27 -13.86
CA ARG A 2 -81.15 3.83 -13.27
C ARG A 2 -79.87 2.98 -13.13
N THR A 3 -78.83 3.45 -13.84
CA THR A 3 -77.48 3.80 -13.34
C THR A 3 -76.56 2.69 -12.82
N LEU A 4 -75.36 2.55 -13.42
CA LEU A 4 -74.09 3.05 -12.86
C LEU A 4 -72.90 2.62 -13.72
N VAL A 5 -72.30 3.62 -14.35
CA VAL A 5 -70.95 3.60 -14.92
C VAL A 5 -69.96 3.68 -13.76
N PHE A 6 -69.01 2.75 -13.68
CA PHE A 6 -67.81 2.91 -12.87
C PHE A 6 -66.58 2.81 -13.78
N LEU A 7 -66.03 3.97 -14.10
CA LEU A 7 -64.66 4.10 -14.61
C LEU A 7 -63.72 3.88 -13.42
N ALA A 8 -62.96 2.78 -13.41
CA ALA A 8 -61.82 2.63 -12.54
C ALA A 8 -60.59 3.23 -13.24
N VAL A 9 -60.18 4.42 -12.79
CA VAL A 9 -58.91 5.04 -13.19
C VAL A 9 -57.81 4.43 -12.34
N ALA A 10 -56.98 3.56 -12.93
CA ALA A 10 -55.78 3.06 -12.27
C ALA A 10 -54.67 4.11 -12.42
N ALA A 11 -54.33 4.76 -11.30
CA ALA A 11 -53.16 5.64 -11.22
C ALA A 11 -51.88 4.79 -11.17
N VAL A 12 -51.07 4.87 -12.22
CA VAL A 12 -49.71 4.31 -12.24
C VAL A 12 -48.78 5.29 -11.53
N LEU A 13 -48.43 4.98 -10.27
CA LEU A 13 -47.35 5.66 -9.55
C LEU A 13 -46.02 5.05 -10.01
N ALA A 14 -45.33 5.73 -10.91
CA ALA A 14 -43.95 5.44 -11.25
C ALA A 14 -43.04 5.91 -10.09
N ALA A 15 -42.59 4.97 -9.26
CA ALA A 15 -41.54 5.22 -8.28
C ALA A 15 -40.20 5.35 -9.02
N VAL A 16 -39.79 6.59 -9.28
CA VAL A 16 -38.42 6.90 -9.74
C VAL A 16 -37.49 6.65 -8.55
N ALA A 17 -36.79 5.51 -8.56
CA ALA A 17 -35.71 5.25 -7.63
C ALA A 17 -34.59 6.26 -7.93
N ALA A 18 -34.47 7.27 -7.07
CA ALA A 18 -33.32 8.15 -7.04
C ALA A 18 -32.11 7.32 -6.62
N CYS A 19 -31.29 6.93 -7.59
CA CYS A 19 -29.96 6.39 -7.35
C CYS A 19 -29.13 7.54 -6.80
N GLN A 20 -29.05 7.67 -5.47
CA GLN A 20 -28.06 8.53 -4.84
C GLN A 20 -26.69 7.92 -5.10
N GLU A 21 -26.02 8.44 -6.13
CA GLU A 21 -24.58 8.32 -6.29
C GLU A 21 -23.94 8.96 -5.06
N LYS A 22 -23.63 8.14 -4.06
CA LYS A 22 -22.76 8.54 -2.96
C LYS A 22 -21.39 8.77 -3.59
N SER A 23 -21.13 10.02 -3.94
CA SER A 23 -19.77 10.54 -4.04
C SER A 23 -19.10 10.24 -2.70
N VAL A 24 -18.32 9.16 -2.67
CA VAL A 24 -17.36 8.89 -1.62
C VAL A 24 -16.35 10.00 -1.78
N MET A 25 -16.52 11.04 -0.96
CA MET A 25 -15.47 12.01 -0.72
C MET A 25 -14.28 11.20 -0.23
N ASN A 26 -13.31 11.04 -1.12
CA ASN A 26 -12.00 10.48 -0.85
C ASN A 26 -11.35 11.47 0.14
N GLU A 27 -11.57 11.27 1.44
CA GLU A 27 -10.77 11.94 2.47
C GLU A 27 -9.39 11.31 2.36
N GLY A 28 -8.62 11.84 1.41
CA GLY A 28 -7.24 11.44 1.19
C GLY A 28 -6.46 11.48 2.50
N LEU A 29 -5.42 10.65 2.56
CA LEU A 29 -4.43 10.55 3.64
C LEU A 29 -4.36 11.84 4.48
N PRO A 30 -4.38 11.74 5.83
CA PRO A 30 -4.27 12.90 6.70
C PRO A 30 -3.15 13.80 6.20
N LYS A 31 -3.52 15.02 5.78
CA LYS A 31 -2.60 16.02 5.24
C LYS A 31 -1.47 16.20 6.27
N PRO A 32 -0.20 15.96 5.93
CA PRO A 32 0.86 16.04 6.91
C PRO A 32 0.94 17.47 7.45
N GLU A 33 0.71 17.65 8.75
CA GLU A 33 0.79 18.96 9.43
C GLU A 33 2.21 19.56 9.43
N ASN A 34 3.21 18.81 8.96
CA ASN A 34 4.59 19.26 8.75
C ASN A 34 5.02 18.86 7.33
N GLY A 35 4.87 19.78 6.37
CA GLY A 35 4.95 19.55 4.92
C GLY A 35 6.33 19.14 4.38
N GLY A 36 6.69 17.86 4.58
CA GLY A 36 7.78 17.23 3.86
C GLY A 36 7.49 17.06 2.36
N GLN A 37 8.53 16.94 1.55
CA GLN A 37 8.41 16.63 0.14
C GLN A 37 8.11 15.13 -0.04
N VAL A 38 7.01 14.80 -0.72
CA VAL A 38 6.70 13.42 -1.11
C VAL A 38 7.65 13.00 -2.23
N LEU A 39 8.36 11.90 -2.01
CA LEU A 39 9.29 11.30 -2.99
C LEU A 39 8.67 10.07 -3.66
N LEU A 40 7.81 9.34 -2.96
CA LEU A 40 7.09 8.17 -3.49
C LEU A 40 5.70 8.10 -2.86
N GLU A 41 4.72 7.75 -3.68
CA GLU A 41 3.40 7.30 -3.27
C GLU A 41 3.01 6.11 -4.15
N GLU A 42 2.72 4.97 -3.55
CA GLU A 42 2.35 3.74 -4.25
C GLU A 42 1.16 3.06 -3.56
N SER A 43 0.13 2.76 -4.34
CA SER A 43 -1.06 1.99 -3.93
C SER A 43 -1.11 0.60 -4.56
N PHE A 44 -0.11 0.24 -5.36
CA PHE A 44 -0.09 -0.96 -6.20
C PHE A 44 -1.27 -1.05 -7.18
N GLU A 45 -1.79 0.11 -7.61
CA GLU A 45 -2.89 0.23 -8.55
C GLU A 45 -2.61 1.26 -9.65
N ARG A 46 -2.98 0.92 -10.89
CA ARG A 46 -3.04 1.85 -12.01
C ARG A 46 -4.34 1.62 -12.77
N ASP A 47 -5.15 2.66 -12.91
CA ASP A 47 -6.46 2.60 -13.56
C ASP A 47 -7.37 1.46 -13.03
N GLY A 48 -7.32 1.21 -11.71
CA GLY A 48 -8.09 0.17 -11.02
C GLY A 48 -7.60 -1.26 -11.25
N GLN A 49 -6.47 -1.45 -11.94
CA GLN A 49 -5.80 -2.74 -12.12
C GLN A 49 -4.58 -2.84 -11.20
N PRO A 50 -4.24 -4.05 -10.71
CA PRO A 50 -3.06 -4.22 -9.89
C PRO A 50 -1.78 -3.94 -10.70
N SER A 51 -0.82 -3.25 -10.09
CA SER A 51 0.46 -2.90 -10.72
C SER A 51 1.58 -2.85 -9.70
N HIS A 52 2.78 -3.23 -10.15
CA HIS A 52 4.04 -3.10 -9.39
C HIS A 52 5.10 -2.38 -10.23
N GLU A 53 4.66 -1.50 -11.14
CA GLU A 53 5.54 -0.75 -12.03
C GLU A 53 6.65 -0.03 -11.25
N GLY A 54 7.90 -0.22 -11.67
CA GLY A 54 9.08 0.33 -10.99
C GLY A 54 9.58 -0.47 -9.79
N TRP A 55 8.83 -1.48 -9.33
CA TRP A 55 9.25 -2.36 -8.24
C TRP A 55 9.88 -3.66 -8.76
N GLU A 56 10.96 -4.07 -8.12
CA GLU A 56 11.55 -5.40 -8.23
C GLU A 56 10.84 -6.35 -7.26
N VAL A 57 10.04 -7.29 -7.80
CA VAL A 57 9.16 -8.18 -7.02
C VAL A 57 9.23 -9.63 -7.54
N PRO A 58 10.29 -10.40 -7.22
CA PRO A 58 10.48 -11.74 -7.79
C PRO A 58 9.40 -12.76 -7.38
N LEU A 59 8.82 -12.63 -6.18
CA LEU A 59 7.86 -13.58 -5.59
C LEU A 59 6.62 -12.85 -5.09
N ALA A 60 5.92 -12.16 -5.99
CA ALA A 60 4.73 -11.39 -5.67
C ALA A 60 3.48 -11.86 -6.42
N SER A 61 2.36 -11.64 -5.76
CA SER A 61 1.01 -11.71 -6.32
C SER A 61 0.24 -10.48 -5.84
N PHE A 62 -1.00 -10.32 -6.31
CA PHE A 62 -1.90 -9.28 -5.83
C PHE A 62 -3.09 -9.90 -5.12
N ALA A 63 -3.51 -9.26 -4.03
CA ALA A 63 -4.73 -9.63 -3.31
C ALA A 63 -5.81 -8.56 -3.55
N ASN A 64 -7.05 -9.00 -3.79
CA ASN A 64 -8.22 -8.12 -3.87
C ASN A 64 -8.70 -7.76 -2.45
N GLU A 65 -7.80 -7.15 -1.69
CA GLU A 65 -8.01 -6.72 -0.31
C GLU A 65 -6.97 -5.65 0.01
N ALA A 66 -7.43 -4.45 0.36
CA ALA A 66 -6.61 -3.29 0.67
C ALA A 66 -7.01 -2.68 2.03
N PRO A 67 -6.14 -1.88 2.69
CA PRO A 67 -6.54 -1.02 3.79
C PRO A 67 -7.61 0.00 3.35
N GLU A 68 -8.18 0.71 4.34
CA GLU A 68 -9.05 1.85 4.07
C GLU A 68 -8.32 2.87 3.18
N ASP A 69 -9.02 3.37 2.16
CA ASP A 69 -8.53 4.24 1.07
C ASP A 69 -7.31 3.72 0.28
N GLY A 70 -7.02 2.41 0.32
CA GLY A 70 -5.98 1.79 -0.50
C GLY A 70 -6.41 1.46 -1.93
N GLY A 71 -7.73 1.45 -2.18
CA GLY A 71 -8.31 0.96 -3.43
C GLY A 71 -8.84 -0.45 -3.26
N GLN A 72 -8.58 -1.31 -4.25
CA GLN A 72 -9.02 -2.70 -4.33
C GLN A 72 -7.86 -3.72 -4.14
N TRP A 73 -6.64 -3.37 -4.55
CA TRP A 73 -5.51 -4.27 -4.67
C TRP A 73 -4.41 -3.92 -3.67
N SER A 74 -3.73 -4.96 -3.18
CA SER A 74 -2.49 -4.82 -2.42
C SER A 74 -1.42 -5.78 -2.94
N LEU A 75 -0.15 -5.44 -2.71
CA LEU A 75 0.97 -6.32 -2.98
C LEU A 75 0.98 -7.44 -1.95
N GLN A 76 0.89 -8.69 -2.39
CA GLN A 76 1.00 -9.88 -1.54
C GLN A 76 2.34 -10.58 -1.80
N LEU A 77 3.14 -10.67 -0.74
CA LEU A 77 4.44 -11.33 -0.75
C LEU A 77 4.39 -12.63 0.06
N GLU A 78 5.06 -13.66 -0.45
CA GLU A 78 5.34 -14.93 0.25
C GLU A 78 6.82 -14.99 0.60
N PRO A 79 7.25 -15.71 1.66
CA PRO A 79 8.66 -15.82 1.97
C PRO A 79 9.43 -16.54 0.86
N GLY A 80 10.68 -16.14 0.68
CA GLY A 80 11.63 -16.82 -0.20
C GLY A 80 12.20 -18.07 0.47
N TRP A 81 12.74 -18.99 -0.34
CA TRP A 81 13.51 -20.12 0.16
C TRP A 81 14.91 -19.65 0.56
N ALA A 82 15.32 -19.94 1.80
CA ALA A 82 16.64 -19.55 2.28
C ALA A 82 17.76 -20.05 1.34
N PRO A 83 18.77 -19.21 1.03
CA PRO A 83 19.08 -17.92 1.66
C PRO A 83 18.32 -16.71 1.10
N ASP A 84 17.45 -16.90 0.11
CA ASP A 84 16.71 -15.82 -0.52
C ASP A 84 15.46 -15.44 0.28
N GLU A 85 15.02 -14.19 0.12
CA GLU A 85 13.79 -13.68 0.70
C GLU A 85 12.74 -13.42 -0.38
N GLY A 86 11.48 -13.37 0.03
CA GLY A 86 10.41 -12.84 -0.82
C GLY A 86 10.23 -11.38 -0.51
N TYR A 87 10.47 -10.53 -1.50
CA TYR A 87 10.49 -9.08 -1.30
C TYR A 87 9.87 -8.32 -2.48
N GLY A 88 9.54 -7.07 -2.20
CA GLY A 88 9.39 -5.98 -3.17
C GLY A 88 10.39 -4.88 -2.85
N LYS A 89 11.13 -4.39 -3.84
CA LYS A 89 12.15 -3.36 -3.67
C LYS A 89 11.99 -2.27 -4.72
N ILE A 90 12.14 -1.02 -4.29
CA ILE A 90 12.27 0.13 -5.19
C ILE A 90 13.39 1.03 -4.67
N CYS A 91 14.16 1.61 -5.58
CA CYS A 91 15.23 2.53 -5.29
C CYS A 91 15.01 3.84 -6.05
N LEU A 92 15.30 4.96 -5.39
CA LEU A 92 15.02 6.29 -5.88
C LEU A 92 16.26 7.17 -5.68
N SER A 93 16.65 7.88 -6.73
CA SER A 93 17.65 8.93 -6.62
C SER A 93 17.09 10.12 -5.82
N ASP A 94 17.92 10.70 -4.95
CA ASP A 94 17.61 11.96 -4.25
C ASP A 94 18.88 12.85 -4.14
N THR A 95 18.71 14.08 -3.66
CA THR A 95 19.81 15.03 -3.48
C THR A 95 20.82 14.51 -2.46
N PRO A 96 22.13 14.48 -2.80
CA PRO A 96 23.19 14.12 -1.85
C PRO A 96 23.21 15.01 -0.59
N GLY A 97 23.63 14.42 0.53
CA GLY A 97 23.71 15.07 1.83
C GLY A 97 22.88 14.37 2.90
N GLN A 98 22.80 14.99 4.07
CA GLN A 98 22.05 14.47 5.21
C GLN A 98 20.61 14.98 5.17
N SER A 99 19.63 14.09 5.26
CA SER A 99 18.20 14.43 5.29
C SER A 99 17.43 13.46 6.17
N LYS A 100 16.32 13.92 6.74
CA LYS A 100 15.40 13.08 7.51
C LYS A 100 14.30 12.58 6.58
N TYR A 101 14.03 11.28 6.65
CA TYR A 101 13.01 10.62 5.86
C TYR A 101 11.97 9.98 6.78
N ARG A 102 10.72 9.98 6.31
CA ARG A 102 9.61 9.23 6.89
C ARG A 102 9.05 8.29 5.84
N LEU A 103 9.10 7.01 6.13
CA LEU A 103 8.43 5.97 5.35
C LEU A 103 7.20 5.51 6.13
N THR A 104 6.03 5.57 5.51
CA THR A 104 4.79 4.96 6.03
C THR A 104 4.31 3.92 5.05
N VAL A 105 3.99 2.73 5.53
CA VAL A 105 3.45 1.63 4.72
C VAL A 105 2.31 1.01 5.48
N TRP A 106 1.16 0.81 4.84
CA TRP A 106 0.13 -0.03 5.41
C TRP A 106 0.51 -1.48 5.20
N ALA A 107 0.52 -2.26 6.27
CA ALA A 107 0.93 -3.65 6.21
C ALA A 107 -0.01 -4.55 7.00
N LYS A 108 -0.11 -5.80 6.56
CA LYS A 108 -0.89 -6.86 7.19
C LYS A 108 -0.12 -8.18 7.12
N ASP A 109 0.16 -8.76 8.28
CA ASP A 109 0.69 -10.12 8.41
C ASP A 109 -0.47 -11.12 8.44
N VAL A 110 -0.74 -11.76 7.31
CA VAL A 110 -1.93 -12.62 7.12
C VAL A 110 -1.95 -13.78 8.12
N HIS A 111 -0.78 -14.22 8.61
CA HIS A 111 -0.63 -15.39 9.47
C HIS A 111 -0.18 -15.05 10.90
N ALA A 112 0.00 -13.76 11.23
CA ALA A 112 0.44 -13.28 12.53
C ALA A 112 1.73 -13.97 13.05
N ASN A 113 2.70 -14.21 12.17
CA ASN A 113 3.95 -14.86 12.50
C ASN A 113 5.10 -13.89 12.81
N GLY A 114 4.92 -12.59 12.57
CA GLY A 114 5.88 -11.53 12.86
C GLY A 114 7.15 -11.57 12.00
N ARG A 115 7.11 -12.23 10.83
CA ARG A 115 8.31 -12.44 9.99
C ARG A 115 8.47 -11.44 8.86
N GLY A 116 7.39 -10.75 8.50
CA GLY A 116 7.44 -9.66 7.52
C GLY A 116 8.11 -8.41 8.08
N TYR A 117 8.70 -7.60 7.22
CA TYR A 117 9.25 -6.30 7.62
C TYR A 117 9.21 -5.27 6.49
N VAL A 118 9.24 -4.00 6.89
CA VAL A 118 9.47 -2.85 6.03
C VAL A 118 10.86 -2.31 6.36
N SER A 119 11.66 -1.96 5.37
CA SER A 119 12.95 -1.31 5.58
C SER A 119 13.22 -0.16 4.62
N LEU A 120 14.10 0.73 5.07
CA LEU A 120 14.59 1.90 4.35
C LEU A 120 16.10 1.98 4.57
N GLY A 121 16.85 2.18 3.48
CA GLY A 121 18.31 2.28 3.52
C GLY A 121 18.87 2.97 2.27
N VAL A 122 20.19 2.91 2.12
CA VAL A 122 20.92 3.55 1.02
C VAL A 122 21.61 2.47 0.19
N LEU A 123 21.29 2.39 -1.10
CA LEU A 123 22.02 1.53 -2.04
C LEU A 123 23.33 2.21 -2.44
N SER A 124 24.43 1.53 -2.13
CA SER A 124 25.79 1.96 -2.42
C SER A 124 26.60 0.75 -2.86
N GLY A 125 27.20 0.80 -4.05
CA GLY A 125 28.01 -0.29 -4.58
C GLY A 125 27.25 -1.62 -4.79
N GLY A 126 25.92 -1.59 -4.93
CA GLY A 126 25.07 -2.77 -5.09
C GLY A 126 24.54 -3.36 -3.77
N GLU A 127 24.93 -2.80 -2.62
CA GLU A 127 24.46 -3.25 -1.30
C GLU A 127 23.64 -2.17 -0.61
N ILE A 128 22.62 -2.58 0.16
CA ILE A 128 21.86 -1.66 1.00
C ILE A 128 22.63 -1.45 2.31
N THR A 129 23.02 -0.21 2.56
CA THR A 129 23.69 0.27 3.75
C THR A 129 22.77 1.16 4.57
N GLN A 130 23.16 1.51 5.79
CA GLN A 130 22.38 2.37 6.71
C GLN A 130 20.94 1.87 6.97
N GLU A 131 20.67 0.59 6.69
CA GLU A 131 19.31 0.04 6.70
C GLU A 131 18.69 0.12 8.10
N ARG A 132 17.42 0.54 8.13
CA ARG A 132 16.54 0.44 9.29
C ARG A 132 15.30 -0.31 8.89
N ARG A 133 14.89 -1.26 9.73
CA ARG A 133 13.71 -2.10 9.50
C ARG A 133 12.78 -2.11 10.70
N VAL A 134 11.48 -2.24 10.44
CA VAL A 134 10.43 -2.50 11.42
C VAL A 134 9.65 -3.71 10.97
N PHE A 135 9.40 -4.64 11.90
CA PHE A 135 8.66 -5.87 11.62
C PHE A 135 7.15 -5.59 11.56
N VAL A 136 6.48 -6.28 10.66
CA VAL A 136 5.02 -6.34 10.54
C VAL A 136 4.54 -7.47 11.43
N ASN A 137 3.67 -7.17 12.39
CA ASN A 137 3.21 -8.13 13.41
C ASN A 137 1.69 -8.08 13.65
N SER A 138 0.94 -7.40 12.78
CA SER A 138 -0.51 -7.24 12.91
C SER A 138 -1.26 -8.06 11.87
N PRO A 139 -2.26 -8.88 12.28
CA PRO A 139 -3.17 -9.55 11.35
C PRO A 139 -4.22 -8.62 10.76
N GLN A 140 -4.30 -7.38 11.24
CA GLN A 140 -5.15 -6.33 10.68
C GLN A 140 -4.27 -5.33 9.94
N TRP A 141 -4.82 -4.68 8.92
CA TRP A 141 -4.16 -3.56 8.26
C TRP A 141 -3.82 -2.48 9.28
N ALA A 142 -2.53 -2.15 9.38
CA ALA A 142 -2.05 -1.10 10.26
C ALA A 142 -0.90 -0.34 9.58
N PRO A 143 -0.77 0.97 9.83
CA PRO A 143 0.38 1.73 9.36
C PRO A 143 1.64 1.32 10.12
N VAL A 144 2.69 1.03 9.37
CA VAL A 144 4.06 0.86 9.84
C VAL A 144 4.85 2.09 9.44
N THR A 145 5.38 2.81 10.42
CA THR A 145 6.13 4.06 10.18
C THR A 145 7.57 3.93 10.63
N LEU A 146 8.48 4.37 9.76
CA LEU A 146 9.91 4.44 9.95
C LEU A 146 10.36 5.90 9.76
N GLU A 147 11.04 6.47 10.75
CA GLU A 147 11.74 7.74 10.60
C GLU A 147 13.25 7.50 10.72
N VAL A 148 14.00 7.96 9.72
CA VAL A 148 15.45 7.73 9.65
C VAL A 148 16.15 8.96 9.07
N THR A 149 17.31 9.29 9.62
CA THR A 149 18.22 10.25 9.00
C THR A 149 19.21 9.47 8.14
N LEU A 150 19.21 9.71 6.83
CA LEU A 150 20.15 9.11 5.89
C LEU A 150 21.14 10.17 5.41
N ASN A 151 22.36 9.75 5.10
CA ASN A 151 23.37 10.58 4.46
C ASN A 151 23.74 9.97 3.11
N LEU A 152 23.32 10.62 2.03
CA LEU A 152 23.54 10.15 0.66
C LEU A 152 24.83 10.77 0.08
N GLN A 153 25.66 9.94 -0.53
CA GLN A 153 26.76 10.36 -1.39
C GLN A 153 26.28 10.49 -2.86
N PRO A 154 27.00 11.23 -3.71
CA PRO A 154 26.68 11.29 -5.14
C PRO A 154 26.63 9.90 -5.78
N GLY A 155 25.52 9.59 -6.44
CA GLY A 155 25.29 8.31 -7.11
C GLY A 155 24.69 7.20 -6.24
N GLU A 156 24.47 7.46 -4.94
CA GLU A 156 23.71 6.56 -4.07
C GLU A 156 22.20 6.80 -4.19
N GLU A 157 21.42 5.77 -3.89
CA GLU A 157 19.95 5.81 -3.97
C GLU A 157 19.30 5.44 -2.64
N ILE A 158 18.13 5.98 -2.37
CA ILE A 158 17.28 5.57 -1.26
C ILE A 158 16.52 4.32 -1.69
N CYS A 159 16.61 3.24 -0.92
CA CYS A 159 15.86 2.03 -1.21
C CYS A 159 14.85 1.69 -0.14
N ILE A 160 13.64 1.40 -0.59
CA ILE A 160 12.56 0.82 0.22
C ILE A 160 12.52 -0.67 -0.09
N LYS A 161 12.45 -1.49 0.95
CA LYS A 161 12.22 -2.93 0.81
C LYS A 161 11.05 -3.36 1.69
N LEU A 162 10.11 -4.05 1.06
CA LEU A 162 8.99 -4.75 1.67
C LEU A 162 9.36 -6.23 1.64
N SER A 163 9.36 -6.90 2.78
CA SER A 163 9.79 -8.30 2.85
C SER A 163 8.77 -9.16 3.56
N ALA A 164 8.48 -10.32 3.00
CA ALA A 164 7.84 -11.43 3.71
C ALA A 164 8.88 -12.29 4.46
N GLY A 165 10.18 -12.01 4.34
CA GLY A 165 11.25 -12.78 4.95
C GLY A 165 11.62 -14.03 4.14
N MET A 166 12.29 -14.96 4.80
CA MET A 166 12.74 -16.25 4.24
C MET A 166 12.29 -17.42 5.09
N THR A 167 12.20 -18.61 4.49
CA THR A 167 11.77 -19.85 5.13
C THR A 167 12.59 -21.05 4.66
N GLU A 168 12.56 -22.11 5.48
CA GLU A 168 13.04 -23.45 5.15
C GLU A 168 11.93 -24.51 5.28
N VAL A 169 10.75 -24.15 5.79
CA VAL A 169 9.79 -25.15 6.31
C VAL A 169 8.33 -24.85 6.03
N ALA A 170 7.95 -23.59 5.87
CA ALA A 170 6.55 -23.20 5.72
C ALA A 170 6.40 -21.88 4.96
N THR A 171 5.32 -21.75 4.20
CA THR A 171 4.94 -20.48 3.59
C THR A 171 4.07 -19.66 4.56
N TRP A 172 4.03 -18.36 4.33
CA TRP A 172 3.10 -17.40 4.92
C TRP A 172 2.95 -16.23 3.97
N GLN A 173 2.12 -15.26 4.31
CA GLN A 173 1.84 -14.12 3.45
C GLN A 173 1.89 -12.83 4.24
N VAL A 174 2.47 -11.81 3.64
CA VAL A 174 2.46 -10.43 4.13
C VAL A 174 1.96 -9.55 3.01
N ARG A 175 1.04 -8.64 3.33
CA ARG A 175 0.46 -7.71 2.37
C ARG A 175 0.88 -6.29 2.68
N PHE A 176 1.11 -5.53 1.64
CA PHE A 176 1.57 -4.15 1.71
C PHE A 176 0.76 -3.28 0.74
N ASP A 177 0.46 -2.07 1.19
CA ASP A 177 -0.22 -1.06 0.41
C ASP A 177 0.10 0.35 0.94
N ARG A 178 -0.28 1.40 0.20
CA ARG A 178 -0.17 2.81 0.55
C ARG A 178 1.23 3.16 1.06
N VAL A 179 2.24 2.78 0.27
CA VAL A 179 3.64 3.10 0.54
C VAL A 179 3.84 4.58 0.27
N ARG A 180 4.32 5.31 1.28
CA ARG A 180 4.60 6.74 1.16
C ARG A 180 5.95 7.07 1.77
N LEU A 181 6.83 7.65 0.96
CA LEU A 181 8.13 8.16 1.39
C LEU A 181 8.14 9.69 1.33
N GLU A 182 8.50 10.31 2.43
CA GLU A 182 8.60 11.76 2.56
C GLU A 182 9.99 12.16 3.03
N ARG A 183 10.53 13.23 2.47
CA ARG A 183 11.68 13.95 3.02
C ARG A 183 11.18 15.12 3.88
N MET A 184 11.60 15.16 5.14
CA MET A 184 11.15 16.11 6.17
C MET A 184 12.07 17.32 6.30
#